data_AF-A0A3B1AW56-F1
#
_entry.id   AF-A0A3B1AW56-F1
#
_cell.length_a   1.000
_cell.length_b   1.000
_cell.length_c   1.000
_cell.angle_alpha   90.00
_cell.angle_beta   90.00
_cell.angle_gamma   90.00
#
_symmetry.space_group_name_H-M   'P 1'
#
loop_
_entity.id
_entity.type
_entity.pdbx_description
1 polymer ?
#
loop_
_entity_poly.entity_id
_entity_poly.type
_entity_poly.pdbx_seq_one_letter_code
_entity_poly.pdbx_strand_id
1 'polypeptide(L)' 'MAQRKDKDTYRVTWSEEDQEYVGLCAEFPSLSWLDSTPEKALKGIRAVVTNAIKRYEGAA' A
#
# COMPACT_ATOMS: atom_id res chain seq x y z
N MET A 1 -18.97 -10.36 8.34
CA MET A 1 -17.89 -9.36 8.28
C MET A 1 -16.61 -10.12 7.95
N ALA A 2 -16.21 -10.15 6.68
CA ALA A 2 -15.21 -11.09 6.21
C ALA A 2 -13.81 -10.71 6.71
N GLN A 3 -13.33 -11.41 7.73
CA GLN A 3 -11.94 -11.44 8.12
C GLN A 3 -11.17 -12.22 7.04
N ARG A 4 -10.89 -11.58 5.90
CA ARG A 4 -10.05 -12.15 4.83
C ARG A 4 -8.61 -11.80 5.12
N LYS A 5 -8.00 -12.54 6.05
CA LYS A 5 -6.56 -12.50 6.31
C LYS A 5 -5.85 -13.39 5.29
N ASP A 6 -6.09 -13.20 4.00
CA ASP A 6 -5.59 -14.14 2.99
C ASP A 6 -5.19 -13.40 1.72
N LYS A 7 -4.00 -12.81 1.77
CA LYS A 7 -3.21 -12.21 0.67
C LYS A 7 -3.63 -10.80 0.25
N ASP A 8 -3.18 -9.82 1.04
CA ASP A 8 -3.03 -8.44 0.54
C ASP A 8 -2.22 -8.47 -0.76
N THR A 9 -2.89 -8.16 -1.88
CA THR A 9 -2.26 -8.14 -3.19
C THR A 9 -1.66 -6.76 -3.41
N TYR A 10 -0.34 -6.67 -3.25
CA TYR A 10 0.43 -5.46 -3.57
C TYR A 10 0.85 -5.53 -5.04
N ARG A 11 0.53 -4.49 -5.81
CA ARG A 11 1.02 -4.30 -7.17
C ARG A 11 2.00 -3.16 -7.16
N VAL A 12 3.19 -3.39 -7.70
CA VAL A 12 4.17 -2.34 -7.95
C VAL A 12 4.26 -2.18 -9.46
N THR A 13 3.98 -0.97 -9.93
CA THR A 13 4.12 -0.61 -11.35
C THR A 13 5.24 0.41 -11.47
N TRP A 14 5.98 0.38 -12.58
CA TRP A 14 6.92 1.45 -12.90
C TRP A 14 6.18 2.55 -13.66
N SER A 15 6.31 3.79 -13.21
CA SER A 15 5.83 4.97 -13.92
C SER A 15 7.01 5.64 -14.60
N GLU A 16 7.00 5.65 -15.94
CA GLU A 16 8.04 6.35 -16.72
C GLU A 16 7.91 7.87 -16.62
N GLU A 17 6.71 8.40 -16.36
CA GLU A 17 6.46 9.85 -16.19
C GLU A 17 7.16 10.42 -14.95
N ASP A 18 7.05 9.72 -13.81
CA ASP A 18 7.68 10.14 -12.55
C ASP A 18 9.08 9.53 -12.35
N GLN A 19 9.49 8.56 -13.19
CA GLN A 19 10.66 7.71 -13.00
C GLN A 19 10.69 7.02 -11.62
N GLU A 20 9.53 6.58 -11.16
CA GLU A 20 9.33 6.02 -9.83
C GLU A 20 8.47 4.75 -9.85
N TYR A 21 8.60 3.95 -8.80
CA TYR A 21 7.78 2.75 -8.58
C TYR A 21 6.55 3.11 -7.77
N VAL A 22 5.38 2.86 -8.36
CA VAL A 22 4.07 3.07 -7.75
C VAL A 22 3.58 1.76 -7.13
N GLY A 23 3.61 1.70 -5.81
CA GLY A 23 3.00 0.64 -5.01
C GLY A 23 1.52 0.92 -4.73
N LEU A 24 0.66 0.03 -5.18
CA LEU A 24 -0.79 0.05 -4.99
C LEU A 24 -1.23 -1.19 -4.21
N CYS A 25 -2.09 -0.99 -3.22
CA CYS A 25 -2.74 -2.11 -2.52
C CYS A 25 -4.10 -2.38 -3.17
N ALA A 26 -4.32 -3.59 -3.68
CA ALA A 26 -5.56 -3.92 -4.39
C ALA A 26 -6.81 -3.85 -3.48
N GLU A 27 -6.64 -4.05 -2.16
CA GLU A 27 -7.74 -3.95 -1.18
C GLU A 27 -8.01 -2.51 -0.75
N PHE A 28 -7.02 -1.63 -0.88
CA PHE A 28 -7.12 -0.22 -0.55
C PHE A 28 -6.73 0.60 -1.79
N PRO A 29 -7.63 0.71 -2.78
CA PRO A 29 -7.37 1.51 -3.99
C PRO A 29 -7.12 3.00 -3.68
N SER A 30 -7.50 3.46 -2.49
CA SER A 30 -7.22 4.80 -1.96
C SER A 30 -5.84 4.93 -1.29
N LEU A 31 -5.11 3.83 -1.07
CA LEU A 31 -3.74 3.85 -0.55
C LEU A 31 -2.76 3.51 -1.68
N SER A 32 -1.94 4.49 -2.01
CA SER A 32 -0.84 4.39 -2.97
C SER A 32 0.44 4.94 -2.35
N TRP A 33 1.59 4.38 -2.74
CA TRP A 33 2.91 4.88 -2.35
C TRP A 33 3.83 4.93 -3.56
N LEU A 34 4.52 6.05 -3.77
CA LEU A 34 5.52 6.18 -4.83
C LEU A 34 6.92 6.22 -4.20
N ASP A 35 7.87 5.50 -4.79
CA ASP A 35 9.26 5.53 -4.34
C ASP A 35 10.24 5.20 -5.45
N SER A 36 11.50 5.63 -5.33
CA SER A 36 12.51 5.45 -6.38
C SER A 36 12.94 4.00 -6.59
N THR A 37 12.57 3.07 -5.70
CA THR A 37 12.86 1.63 -5.85
C THR A 37 11.65 0.77 -5.47
N PRO A 38 11.49 -0.42 -6.07
CA PRO A 38 10.32 -1.26 -5.81
C PRO A 38 10.32 -1.77 -4.37
N GLU A 39 11.48 -2.03 -3.78
CA GLU A 39 11.61 -2.45 -2.38
C GLU A 39 11.14 -1.36 -1.41
N LYS A 40 11.48 -0.10 -1.67
CA LYS A 40 11.00 1.02 -0.85
C LYS A 40 9.51 1.24 -1.06
N ALA A 41 9.02 1.16 -2.29
CA ALA A 41 7.59 1.26 -2.58
C ALA A 41 6.77 0.21 -1.81
N LEU A 42 7.24 -1.04 -1.80
CA LEU A 42 6.60 -2.15 -1.11
C LEU A 42 6.69 -2.02 0.43
N LYS A 43 7.82 -1.52 0.95
CA LYS A 43 8.00 -1.25 2.37
C LYS A 43 7.14 -0.06 2.84
N GLY A 44 7.05 0.99 2.04
CA GLY A 44 6.24 2.18 2.27
C GLY A 44 4.75 1.86 2.32
N ILE A 45 4.23 1.19 1.28
CA ILE A 45 2.80 0.82 1.24
C ILE A 45 2.40 -0.06 2.43
N ARG A 46 3.26 -1.01 2.84
CA ARG A 46 2.99 -1.86 4.02
C ARG A 46 2.95 -1.05 5.32
N ALA A 47 3.83 -0.06 5.48
CA ALA A 47 3.83 0.82 6.64
C ALA A 47 2.59 1.72 6.67
N VAL A 48 2.20 2.27 5.52
CA VAL A 48 1.00 3.10 5.39
C VAL A 48 -0.27 2.31 5.68
N VAL A 49 -0.43 1.11 5.13
CA VAL A 49 -1.57 0.22 5.45
C VAL A 49 -1.63 -0.06 6.94
N THR A 50 -0.50 -0.37 7.58
CA THR A 50 -0.42 -0.60 9.03
C THR A 50 -0.86 0.64 9.83
N ASN A 51 -0.45 1.84 9.38
CA ASN A 51 -0.83 3.09 10.04
C ASN A 51 -2.33 3.40 9.83
N ALA A 52 -2.85 3.17 8.63
CA ALA A 52 -4.25 3.34 8.31
C ALA A 52 -5.13 2.44 9.20
N ILE A 53 -4.80 1.15 9.30
CA ILE A 53 -5.51 0.21 10.19
C ILE A 53 -5.50 0.71 11.64
N LYS A 54 -4.34 1.14 12.14
CA LYS A 54 -4.24 1.73 13.48
C LYS A 54 -5.13 2.97 13.66
N ARG A 55 -5.23 3.82 12.63
CA ARG A 55 -6.07 5.03 12.66
C ARG A 55 -7.56 4.69 12.68
N TYR A 56 -7.98 3.63 11.98
CA TYR A 56 -9.37 3.17 12.02
C TYR A 56 -9.74 2.51 13.36
N GLU A 57 -8.83 1.78 14.02
CA GLU A 57 -9.11 1.17 15.33
C GLU A 57 -9.16 2.16 16.49
N GLY A 58 -8.48 3.31 16.40
CA GLY A 58 -8.44 4.31 17.48
C GLY A 58 -9.66 5.26 17.55
N ALA A 59 -10.67 5.07 16.71
CA ALA A 59 -11.88 5.90 16.68
C ALA A 59 -13.12 5.21 17.30
N ALA A 60 -12.93 4.09 18.00
CA ALA A 60 -13.99 3.37 18.70
C ALA A 60 -14.20 3.88 20.13
#